data_AF-A0A8X6RDG7-F1
#
_entry.id   AF-A0A8X6RDG7-F1
#
_cell.length_a   1.000
_cell.length_b   1.000
_cell.length_c   1.000
_cell.angle_alpha   90.00
_cell.angle_beta   90.00
_cell.angle_gamma   90.00
#
_symmetry.space_group_name_H-M   'P 1'
#
loop_
_entity.id
_entity.type
_entity.pdbx_description
1 polymer ?
#
loop_
_entity_poly.entity_id
_entity_poly.type
_entity_poly.pdbx_seq_one_letter_code
_entity_poly.pdbx_strand_id
1 'polypeptide(L)'
;MLLPEERRQIYPYFYDELESKLRSLESLGKTQDKYGDFLTPLVESCLPEEVLVAWERSRNHQTESEGSRSLEQLMNFLRQEVKGEEMVLLARTGLTLHQNPRKRIIMQHR
;
A
#
# COMPACT_ATOMS: atom_id res chain seq x y z
N MET A 1 0.84 4.04 20.35
CA MET A 1 1.45 3.02 19.46
C MET A 1 0.29 2.26 18.83
N LEU A 2 0.10 2.35 17.51
CA LEU A 2 -1.03 1.74 16.81
C LEU A 2 -0.98 0.21 16.92
N LEU A 3 -2.14 -0.44 17.00
CA LEU A 3 -2.21 -1.90 17.03
C LEU A 3 -1.72 -2.48 15.69
N PRO A 4 -1.10 -3.68 15.66
CA PRO A 4 -0.61 -4.31 14.43
C PRO A 4 -1.68 -4.44 13.33
N GLU A 5 -2.94 -4.58 13.73
CA GLU A 5 -4.07 -4.69 12.81
C GLU A 5 -4.52 -3.33 12.26
N GLU A 6 -4.36 -2.26 13.03
CA GLU A 6 -4.60 -0.88 12.56
C GLU A 6 -3.49 -0.45 11.59
N ARG A 7 -2.25 -0.86 11.85
CA ARG A 7 -1.12 -0.64 10.95
C ARG A 7 -1.31 -1.33 9.60
N ARG A 8 -1.94 -2.50 9.56
CA ARG A 8 -2.27 -3.25 8.33
C ARG A 8 -3.31 -2.58 7.43
N GLN A 9 -4.08 -1.64 7.96
CA GLN A 9 -5.13 -0.97 7.18
C GLN A 9 -4.70 0.41 6.71
N ILE A 10 -3.54 0.89 7.15
CA ILE A 10 -3.11 2.26 6.87
C ILE A 10 -2.85 2.46 5.38
N TYR A 11 -2.08 1.59 4.74
CA TYR A 11 -1.73 1.76 3.33
C TYR A 11 -2.94 1.60 2.39
N PRO A 12 -3.81 0.57 2.55
CA PRO A 12 -5.00 0.45 1.71
C PRO A 12 -5.94 1.65 1.85
N TYR A 13 -6.19 2.09 3.09
CA TYR A 13 -7.06 3.23 3.37
C TYR A 13 -6.55 4.50 2.70
N PHE A 14 -5.27 4.85 2.88
CA PHE A 14 -4.70 6.06 2.28
C PHE A 14 -4.60 5.97 0.76
N TYR A 15 -4.29 4.79 0.22
CA TYR A 15 -4.28 4.57 -1.23
C TYR A 15 -5.67 4.83 -1.83
N ASP A 16 -6.71 4.22 -1.29
CA ASP A 16 -8.08 4.34 -1.80
C ASP A 16 -8.60 5.78 -1.68
N GLU A 17 -8.35 6.42 -0.53
CA GLU A 17 -8.76 7.81 -0.30
C GLU A 17 -8.07 8.77 -1.28
N LEU A 18 -6.75 8.63 -1.47
CA LEU A 18 -6.00 9.47 -2.40
C LEU A 18 -6.39 9.19 -3.85
N GLU A 19 -6.53 7.92 -4.24
CA GLU A 19 -6.92 7.55 -5.60
C GLU A 19 -8.30 8.15 -5.94
N SER A 20 -9.28 8.03 -5.03
CA SER A 20 -10.62 8.60 -5.21
C SER A 20 -10.59 10.12 -5.38
N LYS A 21 -9.83 10.84 -4.54
CA LYS A 21 -9.68 12.30 -4.63
C LYS A 21 -8.98 12.72 -5.93
N LEU A 22 -7.93 12.02 -6.35
CA LEU A 22 -7.21 12.31 -7.59
C LEU A 22 -8.08 12.07 -8.82
N ARG A 23 -8.84 10.97 -8.87
CA ARG A 23 -9.82 10.71 -9.94
C ARG A 23 -10.89 11.79 -10.02
N SER A 24 -11.34 12.28 -8.86
CA SER A 24 -12.31 13.38 -8.80
C SER A 24 -11.71 14.68 -9.37
N LEU A 25 -10.46 15.01 -9.04
CA LEU A 25 -9.76 16.16 -9.61
C LEU A 25 -9.54 16.01 -11.12
N GLU A 26 -9.17 14.82 -11.59
CA GLU A 26 -9.02 14.50 -13.00
C GLU A 26 -10.32 14.72 -13.77
N SER A 27 -11.47 14.31 -13.21
CA SER A 27 -12.80 14.54 -13.80
C SER A 27 -13.14 16.03 -13.96
N LEU A 28 -12.52 16.91 -13.15
CA LEU A 28 -12.64 18.36 -13.22
C LEU A 28 -11.58 19.00 -14.13
N GLY A 29 -10.79 18.19 -14.85
CA GLY A 29 -9.71 18.65 -15.73
C GLY A 29 -8.42 19.03 -15.00
N LYS A 30 -8.32 18.73 -13.70
CA LYS A 30 -7.13 18.96 -12.87
C LYS A 30 -6.27 17.71 -12.86
N THR A 31 -5.49 17.56 -13.92
CA THR A 31 -4.64 16.41 -14.17
C THR A 31 -3.29 16.55 -13.44
N GLN A 32 -2.66 15.40 -13.17
CA GLN A 32 -1.41 15.35 -12.42
C GLN A 32 -0.23 15.98 -13.19
N ASP A 33 -0.23 15.98 -14.52
CA ASP A 33 0.78 16.68 -15.33
C ASP A 33 0.75 18.20 -15.11
N LYS A 34 -0.43 18.78 -14.88
CA LYS A 34 -0.61 20.23 -14.71
C LYS A 34 -0.47 20.70 -13.28
N TYR A 35 -0.85 19.85 -12.33
CA TYR A 35 -0.95 20.23 -10.92
C TYR A 35 -0.08 19.37 -10.00
N GLY A 36 0.67 18.40 -10.52
CA GLY A 36 1.47 17.45 -9.75
C GLY A 36 2.40 18.13 -8.76
N ASP A 37 3.19 19.11 -9.22
CA ASP A 37 4.14 19.84 -8.37
C ASP A 37 3.46 20.59 -7.21
N PHE A 38 2.21 21.02 -7.40
CA PHE A 38 1.41 21.67 -6.35
C PHE A 38 0.71 20.67 -5.43
N LEU A 39 0.23 19.55 -5.99
CA LEU A 39 -0.51 18.53 -5.25
C LEU A 39 0.41 17.66 -4.39
N THR A 40 1.63 17.36 -4.84
CA THR A 40 2.58 16.52 -4.09
C THR A 40 2.78 17.00 -2.64
N PRO A 41 3.20 18.25 -2.35
CA PRO A 41 3.43 18.68 -0.98
C PRO A 41 2.16 18.69 -0.12
N LEU A 42 0.99 18.94 -0.73
CA LEU A 42 -0.30 18.88 -0.04
C LEU A 42 -0.64 17.44 0.36
N VAL A 43 -0.51 16.49 -0.57
CA VAL A 43 -0.71 15.08 -0.30
C VAL A 43 0.25 14.58 0.77
N GLU A 44 1.55 14.92 0.67
CA GLU A 44 2.55 14.55 1.67
C GLU A 44 2.18 15.08 3.06
N SER A 45 1.70 16.33 3.17
CA SER A 45 1.27 16.90 4.47
C SER A 45 0.07 16.21 5.11
N CYS A 46 -0.72 15.47 4.33
CA CYS A 46 -1.88 14.73 4.82
C CYS A 46 -1.52 13.29 5.24
N LEU A 47 -0.30 12.84 4.97
CA LEU A 47 0.12 11.48 5.31
C LEU A 47 0.43 11.35 6.81
N PRO A 48 0.13 10.20 7.42
CA PRO A 48 0.65 9.85 8.74
C PRO A 48 2.17 9.82 8.74
N GLU A 49 2.76 10.18 9.88
CA GLU A 49 4.22 10.21 10.06
C GLU A 49 4.88 8.88 9.65
N GLU A 50 4.29 7.74 10.00
CA GLU A 50 4.85 6.44 9.66
C GLU A 50 4.89 6.15 8.16
N VAL A 51 3.85 6.57 7.42
CA VAL A 51 3.78 6.44 5.96
C VAL A 51 4.78 7.40 5.30
N LEU A 52 4.89 8.62 5.81
CA LEU A 52 5.82 9.63 5.31
C LEU A 52 7.28 9.20 5.52
N VAL A 53 7.60 8.63 6.69
CA VAL A 53 8.93 8.06 6.98
C VAL A 53 9.24 6.88 6.05
N ALA A 54 8.28 5.99 5.79
CA ALA A 54 8.46 4.89 4.86
C ALA A 54 8.69 5.39 3.41
N TRP A 55 7.94 6.41 3.00
CA TRP A 55 8.10 7.07 1.71
C TRP A 55 9.50 7.69 1.54
N GLU A 56 9.97 8.45 2.52
CA GLU A 56 11.33 9.04 2.49
C GLU A 56 12.43 7.96 2.44
N ARG A 57 12.27 6.86 3.18
CA ARG A 57 13.20 5.73 3.12
C ARG A 57 13.22 5.07 1.75
N SER A 58 12.05 4.82 1.15
CA SER A 58 11.91 4.26 -0.18
C SER A 58 12.62 5.13 -1.23
N ARG A 59 12.47 6.45 -1.12
CA ARG A 59 13.10 7.41 -2.04
C ARG A 59 14.62 7.40 -1.94
N ASN A 60 15.18 7.32 -0.74
CA ASN A 60 16.64 7.31 -0.55
C ASN A 60 17.32 6.09 -1.17
N HIS A 61 16.56 5.07 -1.58
CA HIS A 61 17.06 3.87 -2.25
C HIS A 61 16.91 3.95 -3.77
N GLN A 62 16.26 5.00 -4.29
CA GLN A 62 16.15 5.29 -5.72
C GLN A 62 17.42 6.05 -6.17
N THR A 63 18.02 5.63 -7.28
CA THR A 63 19.21 6.27 -7.86
C THR A 63 18.91 7.72 -8.26
N GLU A 64 19.89 8.63 -8.11
CA GLU A 64 19.75 10.09 -8.28
C GLU A 64 19.10 10.55 -9.61
N SER A 65 19.13 9.71 -10.66
CA SER A 65 18.45 9.96 -11.93
C SER A 65 16.91 9.97 -11.84
N GLU A 66 16.32 9.38 -10.80
CA GLU A 66 14.86 9.25 -10.58
C GLU A 66 14.36 10.22 -9.49
N GLY A 67 15.20 11.14 -9.03
CA GLY A 67 15.01 11.97 -7.82
C GLY A 67 13.88 13.01 -7.86
N SER A 68 13.00 12.99 -8.87
CA SER A 68 11.82 13.87 -8.87
C SER A 68 10.85 13.45 -7.77
N ARG A 69 10.20 14.42 -7.11
CA ARG A 69 9.13 14.16 -6.12
C ARG A 69 7.78 14.24 -6.82
N SER A 70 7.49 13.24 -7.66
CA SER A 70 6.20 13.21 -8.35
C SER A 70 5.14 12.51 -7.51
N LEU A 71 3.91 13.00 -7.63
CA LEU A 71 2.73 12.35 -7.07
C LEU A 71 2.55 10.92 -7.62
N GLU A 72 3.02 10.65 -8.84
CA GLU A 72 2.98 9.32 -9.45
C GLU A 72 3.82 8.33 -8.65
N GLN A 73 5.04 8.71 -8.30
CA GLN A 73 5.94 7.86 -7.54
C GLN A 73 5.38 7.59 -6.13
N LEU A 74 4.75 8.59 -5.51
CA LEU A 74 4.07 8.40 -4.22
C LEU A 74 2.90 7.42 -4.34
N MET A 75 2.03 7.55 -5.35
CA MET A 75 0.92 6.62 -5.58
C MET A 75 1.42 5.21 -5.90
N ASN A 76 2.52 5.09 -6.65
CA ASN A 76 3.16 3.80 -6.94
C ASN A 76 3.78 3.18 -5.69
N PHE A 77 4.36 3.98 -4.80
CA PHE A 77 4.85 3.52 -3.49
C PHE A 77 3.71 2.97 -2.64
N LEU A 78 2.62 3.73 -2.46
CA LEU A 78 1.47 3.28 -1.68
C LEU A 78 0.89 1.97 -2.23
N ARG A 79 0.76 1.86 -3.55
CA ARG A 79 0.32 0.63 -4.22
C ARG A 79 1.23 -0.57 -3.93
N GLN A 80 2.54 -0.34 -3.87
CA GLN A 80 3.51 -1.39 -3.56
C GLN A 80 3.43 -1.83 -2.10
N GLU A 81 3.28 -0.89 -1.16
CA GLU A 81 3.10 -1.21 0.26
C GLU A 81 1.82 -2.02 0.50
N VAL A 82 0.69 -1.62 -0.12
CA VAL A 82 -0.57 -2.41 -0.08
C VAL A 82 -0.35 -3.85 -0.53
N LYS A 83 0.26 -4.04 -1.71
CA LYS A 83 0.57 -5.38 -2.23
C LYS A 83 1.55 -6.14 -1.33
N GLY A 84 2.53 -5.45 -0.76
CA GLY A 84 3.50 -6.01 0.17
C GLY A 84 2.82 -6.57 1.41
N GLU A 85 1.88 -5.83 2.00
CA GLU A 85 1.09 -6.28 3.14
C GLU A 85 0.23 -7.50 2.81
N GLU A 86 -0.42 -7.52 1.64
CA GLU A 86 -1.17 -8.67 1.15
C GLU A 86 -0.28 -9.91 1.00
N MET A 87 0.90 -9.75 0.39
CA MET A 87 1.86 -10.84 0.21
C MET A 87 2.40 -11.37 1.54
N VAL A 88 2.70 -10.49 2.50
CA VAL A 88 3.10 -10.88 3.85
C VAL A 88 1.97 -11.63 4.55
N LEU A 89 0.72 -11.18 4.40
CA LEU A 89 -0.45 -11.88 4.93
C LEU A 89 -0.55 -13.28 4.33
N LEU A 90 -0.50 -13.40 3.00
CA LEU A 90 -0.55 -14.68 2.29
C LEU A 90 0.59 -15.61 2.71
N ALA A 91 1.80 -15.11 2.92
CA ALA A 91 2.92 -15.95 3.41
C ALA A 91 2.66 -16.46 4.84
N ARG A 92 2.06 -15.64 5.69
CA ARG A 92 1.76 -15.99 7.10
C ARG A 92 0.54 -16.91 7.23
N THR A 93 -0.47 -16.76 6.37
CA THR A 93 -1.70 -17.58 6.39
C THR A 93 -1.65 -18.78 5.45
N GLY A 94 -0.88 -18.71 4.36
CA GLY A 94 -0.71 -19.82 3.41
C GLY A 94 -0.06 -21.05 4.06
N LEU A 95 0.78 -20.84 5.07
CA LEU A 95 1.38 -21.92 5.87
C LEU A 95 0.41 -22.53 6.89
N THR A 96 -0.68 -21.84 7.27
CA THR A 96 -1.66 -22.36 8.25
C THR A 96 -2.75 -23.22 7.60
N LEU A 97 -2.98 -23.07 6.29
CA LEU A 97 -3.91 -23.92 5.52
C LEU A 97 -3.41 -25.37 5.36
N HIS A 98 -2.12 -25.64 5.50
CA HIS A 98 -1.55 -26.99 5.36
C HIS A 98 -1.60 -27.84 6.65
N GLN A 99 -2.08 -27.31 7.78
CA GLN A 99 -2.12 -28.06 9.04
C GLN A 99 -3.44 -28.82 9.31
N ASN A 100 -4.26 -29.07 8.29
CA ASN A 100 -5.40 -29.97 8.47
C ASN A 100 -5.62 -30.92 7.28
N PRO A 101 -4.78 -31.96 7.10
CA PRO A 101 -5.21 -33.18 6.45
C PRO A 101 -6.24 -33.84 7.38
N ARG A 102 -7.50 -33.48 7.14
CA ARG A 102 -8.71 -34.05 7.74
C ARG A 102 -8.52 -35.48 8.22
N LYS A 103 -8.94 -35.71 9.47
CA LYS A 103 -9.69 -36.90 9.92
C LYS A 103 -9.58 -38.05 8.91
N ARG A 104 -8.54 -38.88 9.05
CA ARG A 104 -8.45 -40.15 8.31
C ARG A 104 -9.75 -40.90 8.60
N ILE A 105 -10.56 -40.95 7.56
CA ILE A 105 -11.84 -41.60 7.46
C ILE A 105 -11.75 -42.94 8.17
N ILE A 106 -12.48 -43.02 9.28
CA ILE A 106 -12.98 -44.27 9.83
C ILE A 106 -13.77 -44.94 8.71
N MET A 107 -13.56 -46.23 8.52
CA MET A 107 -14.15 -47.11 7.50
C MET A 107 -13.40 -47.12 6.16
N GLN A 108 -12.52 -48.10 5.99
CA GLN A 108 -12.61 -49.07 4.89
C GLN A 108 -11.83 -50.36 5.27
N HIS A 109 -12.58 -51.46 5.21
CA HIS A 109 -12.16 -52.86 5.05
C HIS A 109 -11.85 -53.75 6.26
N ARG A 110 -12.92 -54.49 6.61
CA ARG A 110 -13.05 -55.95 6.78
C ARG A 110 -12.61 -56.58 8.11
#